data_AF-A0A917TYT2-F1
#
_entry.id   AF-A0A917TYT2-F1
#
_cell.length_a   1.000
_cell.length_b   1.000
_cell.length_c   1.000
_cell.angle_alpha   90.00
_cell.angle_beta   90.00
_cell.angle_gamma   90.00
#
_symmetry.space_group_name_H-M   'P 1'
#
loop_
_entity.id
_entity.type
_entity.pdbx_description
1 polymer ?
#
loop_
_entity_poly.entity_id
_entity_poly.type
_entity_poly.pdbx_seq_one_letter_code
_entity_poly.pdbx_strand_id
1 'polypeptide(L)'
;MSESPVGPVLDSAGAYLKRALDLRQDETLGGRVITFGMRLLGDLVKQVADDVASQDLAEVALVYDVLSSQLATVTGRLPDELYPALVELCDDSAARPLVARVPRPQPALVASLRALVLRIRVTYGWPKATDATRVVQVMHRAGGAKVMAITVEHSMSRDDLPAHVRGLAFTTTERSASFQLFPRSS
;
A
#
# COMPACT_ATOMS: atom_id res chain seq x y z
N MET A 1 -0.24 18.33 13.08
CA MET A 1 0.18 17.80 11.77
C MET A 1 0.78 16.46 12.06
N SER A 2 0.08 15.37 11.78
CA SER A 2 0.54 14.01 12.09
C SER A 2 1.32 13.52 10.88
N GLU A 3 2.62 13.27 11.08
CA GLU A 3 3.54 12.80 10.03
C GLU A 3 3.04 11.47 9.45
N SER A 4 3.15 11.32 8.13
CA SER A 4 2.85 10.06 7.43
C SER A 4 3.62 8.91 8.09
N PRO A 5 2.99 7.76 8.40
CA PRO A 5 3.68 6.64 9.05
C PRO A 5 4.83 6.06 8.21
N VAL A 6 4.86 6.37 6.90
CA VAL A 6 5.93 6.00 5.96
C VAL A 6 7.05 7.06 5.93
N GLY A 7 6.73 8.30 6.30
CA GLY A 7 7.65 9.44 6.33
C GLY A 7 8.93 9.15 7.13
N PRO A 8 8.83 8.74 8.42
CA PRO A 8 10.00 8.43 9.24
C PRO A 8 10.90 7.32 8.66
N VAL A 9 10.33 6.33 7.96
CA VAL A 9 11.09 5.22 7.36
C VAL A 9 11.81 5.69 6.09
N LEU A 10 11.17 6.49 5.26
CA LEU A 10 11.76 7.08 4.06
C LEU A 10 12.81 8.14 4.41
N ASP A 11 12.57 8.93 5.46
CA ASP A 11 13.53 9.89 6.00
C ASP A 11 14.75 9.19 6.58
N SER A 12 14.55 8.05 7.25
CA SER A 12 15.65 7.20 7.74
C SER A 12 16.46 6.62 6.57
N ALA A 13 15.82 6.12 5.51
CA ALA A 13 16.49 5.63 4.32
C ALA A 13 17.30 6.76 3.62
N GLY A 14 16.72 7.96 3.50
CA GLY A 14 17.42 9.15 3.00
C GLY A 14 18.60 9.55 3.87
N ALA A 15 18.46 9.48 5.20
CA ALA A 15 19.54 9.79 6.15
C ALA A 15 20.69 8.76 6.09
N TYR A 16 20.39 7.47 5.95
CA TYR A 16 21.42 6.43 5.76
C TYR A 16 22.17 6.60 4.43
N LEU A 17 21.45 6.94 3.35
CA LEU A 17 22.06 7.24 2.05
C LEU A 17 22.96 8.47 2.12
N LYS A 18 22.50 9.56 2.75
CA LYS A 18 23.31 10.77 2.98
C LYS A 18 24.55 10.48 3.81
N ARG A 19 24.41 9.75 4.91
CA ARG A 19 25.53 9.38 5.79
C ARG A 19 26.57 8.51 5.08
N ALA A 20 26.13 7.58 4.23
CA ALA A 20 27.05 6.75 3.46
C ALA A 20 27.72 7.51 2.29
N LEU A 21 27.12 8.60 1.79
CA LEU A 21 27.77 9.57 0.91
C LEU A 21 28.84 10.39 1.65
N ASP A 22 28.51 10.87 2.86
CA ASP A 22 29.41 11.69 3.68
C ASP A 22 30.64 10.90 4.19
N LEU A 23 30.51 9.58 4.36
CA LEU A 23 31.58 8.70 4.86
C LEU A 23 32.55 8.21 3.78
N ARG A 24 32.31 8.45 2.48
CA ARG A 24 33.20 7.98 1.40
C ARG A 24 34.10 9.10 0.87
N GLN A 25 35.38 9.05 1.23
CA GLN A 25 36.47 9.85 0.67
C GLN A 25 37.33 9.04 -0.32
N ASP A 26 36.72 8.32 -1.27
CA ASP A 26 37.47 7.54 -2.27
C ASP A 26 37.26 8.13 -3.67
N GLU A 27 38.32 8.72 -4.24
CA GLU A 27 38.30 9.44 -5.53
C GLU A 27 38.42 8.53 -6.76
N THR A 28 38.52 7.21 -6.55
CA THR A 28 38.56 6.23 -7.65
C THR A 28 37.28 6.25 -8.50
N LEU A 29 37.38 5.84 -9.78
CA LEU A 29 36.23 5.73 -10.69
C LEU A 29 35.09 4.88 -10.09
N GLY A 30 35.43 3.80 -9.38
CA GLY A 30 34.46 2.96 -8.66
C GLY A 30 33.77 3.70 -7.51
N GLY A 31 34.51 4.52 -6.75
CA GLY A 31 33.96 5.41 -5.73
C GLY A 31 32.95 6.41 -6.31
N ARG A 32 33.27 7.05 -7.44
CA ARG A 32 32.39 8.02 -8.11
C ARG A 32 31.09 7.39 -8.62
N VAL A 33 31.14 6.19 -9.20
CA VAL A 33 29.95 5.46 -9.68
C VAL A 33 29.02 5.08 -8.52
N ILE A 34 29.58 4.62 -7.40
CA ILE A 34 28.80 4.27 -6.20
C ILE A 34 28.16 5.52 -5.60
N THR A 35 28.92 6.61 -5.45
CA THR A 35 28.40 7.90 -4.99
C THR A 35 27.27 8.43 -5.88
N PHE A 36 27.41 8.30 -7.20
CA PHE A 36 26.36 8.67 -8.15
C PHE A 36 25.10 7.81 -7.99
N GLY A 37 25.25 6.48 -7.89
CA GLY A 37 24.13 5.56 -7.66
C GLY A 37 23.41 5.82 -6.33
N MET A 38 24.16 6.12 -5.28
CA MET A 38 23.61 6.48 -3.97
C MET A 38 22.85 7.81 -3.99
N ARG A 39 23.33 8.81 -4.73
CA ARG A 39 22.62 10.08 -4.92
C ARG A 39 21.30 9.85 -5.66
N LEU A 40 21.31 9.08 -6.75
CA LEU A 40 20.10 8.71 -7.48
C LEU A 40 19.07 7.98 -6.60
N LEU A 41 19.53 7.07 -5.74
CA LEU A 41 18.65 6.41 -4.77
C LEU A 41 18.08 7.40 -3.76
N GLY A 42 18.89 8.35 -3.26
CA GLY A 42 18.42 9.40 -2.36
C GLY A 42 17.36 10.30 -3.00
N ASP A 43 17.58 10.73 -4.24
CA ASP A 43 16.64 11.54 -5.00
C ASP A 43 15.34 10.77 -5.29
N LEU A 44 15.43 9.48 -5.59
CA LEU A 44 14.28 8.61 -5.78
C LEU A 44 13.48 8.42 -4.49
N VAL A 45 14.15 8.16 -3.36
CA VAL A 45 13.51 8.02 -2.05
C VAL A 45 12.80 9.31 -1.67
N LYS A 46 13.44 10.46 -1.88
CA LYS A 46 12.84 11.77 -1.62
C LYS A 46 11.63 12.02 -2.53
N GLN A 47 11.73 11.70 -3.81
CA GLN A 47 10.61 11.83 -4.74
C GLN A 47 9.43 10.93 -4.33
N VAL A 48 9.69 9.69 -3.92
CA VAL A 48 8.66 8.78 -3.40
C VAL A 48 8.06 9.31 -2.09
N ALA A 49 8.88 9.88 -1.20
CA ALA A 49 8.40 10.51 0.02
C ALA A 49 7.48 11.70 -0.27
N ASP A 50 7.86 12.56 -1.21
CA ASP A 50 7.07 13.70 -1.66
C ASP A 50 5.75 13.24 -2.33
N ASP A 51 5.80 12.18 -3.14
CA ASP A 51 4.61 11.60 -3.80
C ASP A 51 3.65 10.95 -2.78
N VAL A 52 4.18 10.28 -1.75
CA VAL A 52 3.44 9.60 -0.67
C VAL A 52 3.13 10.55 0.51
N ALA A 53 3.54 11.82 0.45
CA ALA A 53 3.30 12.80 1.50
C ALA A 53 1.81 13.10 1.74
N SER A 54 0.95 12.79 0.76
CA SER A 54 -0.50 12.84 0.99
C SER A 54 -0.93 11.64 1.85
N GLN A 55 -1.62 11.93 2.96
CA GLN A 55 -2.18 10.90 3.86
C GLN A 55 -3.05 9.87 3.09
N ASP A 56 -3.72 10.30 2.01
CA ASP A 56 -4.55 9.43 1.19
C ASP A 56 -3.74 8.43 0.36
N LEU A 57 -2.59 8.82 -0.22
CA LEU A 57 -1.76 7.89 -0.99
C LEU A 57 -1.03 6.89 -0.09
N ALA A 58 -0.60 7.33 1.09
CA ALA A 58 -0.03 6.45 2.11
C ALA A 58 -1.04 5.38 2.57
N GLU A 59 -2.31 5.77 2.73
CA GLU A 59 -3.38 4.83 3.04
C GLU A 59 -3.57 3.79 1.93
N VAL A 60 -3.67 4.25 0.69
CA VAL A 60 -3.83 3.35 -0.47
C VAL A 60 -2.67 2.36 -0.53
N ALA A 61 -1.44 2.83 -0.33
CA ALA A 61 -0.26 1.96 -0.31
C ALA A 61 -0.36 0.87 0.77
N LEU A 62 -0.78 1.25 1.98
CA LEU A 62 -0.92 0.34 3.11
C LEU A 62 -2.05 -0.68 2.91
N VAL A 63 -3.19 -0.28 2.32
CA VAL A 63 -4.27 -1.20 1.97
C VAL A 63 -3.76 -2.26 0.99
N TYR A 64 -3.07 -1.85 -0.09
CA TYR A 64 -2.56 -2.79 -1.09
C TYR A 64 -1.44 -3.69 -0.55
N ASP A 65 -0.62 -3.21 0.38
CA ASP A 65 0.40 -4.00 1.07
C ASP A 65 -0.22 -5.09 1.97
N VAL A 66 -1.27 -4.75 2.72
CA VAL A 66 -2.03 -5.74 3.50
C VAL A 66 -2.66 -6.77 2.57
N LEU A 67 -3.27 -6.34 1.46
CA LEU A 67 -3.89 -7.24 0.49
C LEU A 67 -2.90 -8.21 -0.15
N SER A 68 -1.75 -7.70 -0.63
CA SER A 68 -0.71 -8.52 -1.24
C SER A 68 -0.13 -9.53 -0.25
N SER A 69 0.10 -9.11 1.00
CA SER A 69 0.59 -9.97 2.08
C SER A 69 -0.40 -11.09 2.42
N GLN A 70 -1.70 -10.77 2.54
CA GLN A 70 -2.70 -11.81 2.83
C GLN A 70 -2.83 -12.80 1.66
N LEU A 71 -2.86 -12.31 0.42
CA LEU A 71 -2.97 -13.19 -0.74
C LEU A 71 -1.71 -14.01 -0.98
N ALA A 72 -0.52 -13.52 -0.61
CA ALA A 72 0.72 -14.29 -0.65
C ALA A 72 0.60 -15.61 0.12
N THR A 73 -0.03 -15.59 1.30
CA THR A 73 -0.25 -16.79 2.12
C THR A 73 -1.19 -17.80 1.44
N VAL A 74 -2.14 -17.33 0.65
CA VAL A 74 -3.14 -18.17 -0.03
C VAL A 74 -2.60 -18.73 -1.34
N THR A 75 -1.88 -17.91 -2.12
CA THR A 75 -1.44 -18.26 -3.47
C THR A 75 -0.02 -18.83 -3.52
N GLY A 76 0.73 -18.75 -2.42
CA GLY A 76 2.15 -19.11 -2.38
C GLY A 76 3.03 -18.22 -3.26
N ARG A 77 2.58 -16.98 -3.53
CA ARG A 77 3.28 -16.00 -4.37
C ARG A 77 3.93 -14.93 -3.51
N LEU A 78 4.88 -14.19 -4.07
CA LEU A 78 5.52 -13.09 -3.36
C LEU A 78 4.61 -11.85 -3.33
N PRO A 79 4.53 -11.12 -2.19
CA PRO A 79 3.78 -9.87 -2.09
C PRO A 79 4.14 -8.87 -3.20
N ASP A 80 5.42 -8.77 -3.55
CA ASP A 80 5.94 -7.86 -4.60
C ASP A 80 5.39 -8.15 -5.99
N GLU A 81 5.05 -9.41 -6.29
CA GLU A 81 4.40 -9.78 -7.56
C GLU A 81 2.89 -9.50 -7.51
N LEU A 82 2.28 -9.69 -6.34
CA LEU A 82 0.85 -9.54 -6.14
C LEU A 82 0.41 -8.08 -6.06
N TYR A 83 1.23 -7.21 -5.48
CA TYR A 83 0.92 -5.80 -5.31
C TYR A 83 0.55 -5.11 -6.65
N PRO A 84 1.42 -5.08 -7.68
CA PRO A 84 1.07 -4.46 -8.96
C PRO A 84 -0.05 -5.20 -9.68
N ALA A 85 -0.15 -6.53 -9.50
CA ALA A 85 -1.24 -7.32 -10.07
C ALA A 85 -2.61 -6.98 -9.47
N LEU A 86 -2.67 -6.66 -8.17
CA LEU A 86 -3.88 -6.24 -7.48
C LEU A 86 -4.30 -4.82 -7.87
N VAL A 87 -3.34 -3.91 -8.02
CA VAL A 87 -3.60 -2.55 -8.52
C VAL A 87 -4.20 -2.61 -9.92
N GLU A 88 -3.62 -3.43 -10.80
CA GLU A 88 -4.16 -3.66 -12.15
C GLU A 88 -5.54 -4.33 -12.12
N LEU A 89 -5.73 -5.34 -11.26
CA LEU A 89 -7.00 -6.07 -11.12
C LEU A 89 -8.16 -5.15 -10.71
N CYS A 90 -7.93 -4.26 -9.75
CA CYS A 90 -8.94 -3.35 -9.22
C CYS A 90 -9.17 -2.11 -10.12
N ASP A 91 -8.26 -1.86 -11.06
CA ASP A 91 -8.21 -0.65 -11.89
C ASP A 91 -8.33 0.65 -11.06
N ASP A 92 -7.67 0.69 -9.90
CA ASP A 92 -7.77 1.80 -8.96
C ASP A 92 -6.88 2.97 -9.39
N SER A 93 -7.50 4.06 -9.81
CA SER A 93 -6.80 5.28 -10.23
C SER A 93 -5.96 5.92 -9.12
N ALA A 94 -6.34 5.75 -7.85
CA ALA A 94 -5.58 6.27 -6.72
C ALA A 94 -4.30 5.45 -6.47
N ALA A 95 -4.30 4.17 -6.81
CA ALA A 95 -3.14 3.28 -6.65
C ALA A 95 -2.21 3.25 -7.87
N ARG A 96 -2.67 3.67 -9.05
CA ARG A 96 -1.85 3.72 -10.28
C ARG A 96 -0.50 4.44 -10.13
N PRO A 97 -0.39 5.59 -9.42
CA PRO A 97 0.90 6.25 -9.20
C PRO A 97 1.91 5.36 -8.48
N LEU A 98 1.46 4.52 -7.54
CA LEU A 98 2.31 3.65 -6.71
C LEU A 98 3.02 2.56 -7.52
N VAL A 99 2.45 2.19 -8.68
CA VAL A 99 2.97 1.12 -9.54
C VAL A 99 3.49 1.63 -10.87
N ALA A 100 3.52 2.96 -11.09
CA ALA A 100 3.85 3.55 -12.39
C ALA A 100 5.27 3.20 -12.89
N ARG A 101 6.20 2.94 -11.97
CA ARG A 101 7.61 2.59 -12.27
C ARG A 101 7.92 1.10 -12.05
N VAL A 102 6.93 0.30 -11.68
CA VAL A 102 7.08 -1.15 -11.45
C VAL A 102 6.81 -1.89 -12.76
N PRO A 103 7.54 -2.99 -13.06
CA PRO A 103 7.21 -3.83 -14.21
C PRO A 103 5.74 -4.27 -14.19
N ARG A 104 5.11 -4.27 -15.36
CA ARG A 104 3.72 -4.72 -15.46
C ARG A 104 3.59 -6.18 -15.00
N PRO A 105 2.53 -6.51 -14.25
CA PRO A 105 2.29 -7.88 -13.81
C PRO A 105 2.03 -8.79 -15.00
N GLN A 106 2.35 -10.07 -14.87
CA GLN A 106 2.08 -11.06 -15.91
C GLN A 106 0.57 -11.20 -16.11
N PRO A 107 0.05 -11.19 -17.35
CA PRO A 107 -1.39 -11.30 -17.59
C PRO A 107 -2.03 -12.57 -16.99
N ALA A 108 -1.27 -13.68 -16.97
CA ALA A 108 -1.71 -14.93 -16.36
C ALA A 108 -1.91 -14.82 -14.83
N LEU A 109 -1.09 -14.01 -14.15
CA LEU A 109 -1.24 -13.74 -12.72
C LEU A 109 -2.50 -12.95 -12.45
N VAL A 110 -2.73 -11.86 -13.21
CA VAL A 110 -3.94 -11.03 -13.09
C VAL A 110 -5.20 -11.86 -13.37
N ALA A 111 -5.18 -12.70 -14.40
CA ALA A 111 -6.28 -13.62 -14.70
C ALA A 111 -6.53 -14.64 -13.58
N SER A 112 -5.47 -15.20 -12.98
CA SER A 112 -5.59 -16.11 -11.84
C SER A 112 -6.19 -15.42 -10.62
N LEU A 113 -5.75 -14.20 -10.32
CA LEU A 113 -6.30 -13.39 -9.24
C LEU A 113 -7.77 -13.03 -9.48
N ARG A 114 -8.16 -12.73 -10.73
CA ARG A 114 -9.56 -12.48 -11.10
C ARG A 114 -10.47 -13.69 -10.85
N ALA A 115 -9.97 -14.90 -11.10
CA ALA A 115 -10.72 -16.13 -10.81
C ALA A 115 -10.79 -16.45 -9.31
N LEU A 116 -9.77 -16.03 -8.56
CA LEU A 116 -9.61 -16.32 -7.14
C LEU A 116 -10.33 -15.33 -6.23
N VAL A 117 -10.08 -14.03 -6.41
CA VAL A 117 -10.54 -12.92 -5.57
C VAL A 117 -11.97 -12.55 -5.96
N LEU A 118 -12.90 -12.77 -5.04
CA LEU A 118 -14.32 -12.48 -5.26
C LEU A 118 -14.68 -11.05 -4.87
N ARG A 119 -14.08 -10.57 -3.78
CA ARG A 119 -14.39 -9.26 -3.23
C ARG A 119 -13.28 -8.79 -2.31
N ILE A 120 -12.96 -7.51 -2.39
CA ILE A 120 -12.15 -6.81 -1.40
C ILE A 120 -13.03 -5.72 -0.78
N ARG A 121 -13.06 -5.66 0.55
CA ARG A 121 -13.77 -4.64 1.31
C ARG A 121 -12.83 -4.00 2.31
N VAL A 122 -12.75 -2.67 2.29
CA VAL A 122 -12.05 -1.88 3.30
C VAL A 122 -13.10 -1.12 4.09
N THR A 123 -13.14 -1.33 5.40
CA THR A 123 -14.12 -0.72 6.30
C THR A 123 -13.40 0.13 7.32
N TYR A 124 -13.71 1.42 7.38
CA TYR A 124 -13.24 2.31 8.43
C TYR A 124 -14.33 2.46 9.47
N GLY A 125 -14.00 2.27 10.74
CA GLY A 125 -14.93 2.40 11.85
C GLY A 125 -14.40 3.34 12.92
N TRP A 126 -15.30 3.93 13.70
CA TRP A 126 -14.91 4.66 14.90
C TRP A 126 -15.90 4.47 16.05
N PRO A 127 -15.72 3.42 16.87
CA PRO A 127 -16.57 3.16 18.02
C PRO A 127 -16.14 4.02 19.22
N LYS A 128 -16.70 5.23 19.34
CA LYS A 128 -16.61 6.11 20.53
C LYS A 128 -15.19 6.37 21.09
N ALA A 129 -14.63 7.49 20.62
CA ALA A 129 -13.84 8.48 21.37
C ALA A 129 -12.31 8.34 21.53
N THR A 130 -11.64 7.27 21.09
CA THR A 130 -10.16 7.27 21.07
C THR A 130 -9.59 6.85 19.73
N ASP A 131 -9.76 5.59 19.31
CA ASP A 131 -9.06 5.07 18.13
C ASP A 131 -10.02 4.73 16.98
N ALA A 132 -9.61 5.05 15.76
CA ALA A 132 -10.28 4.59 14.55
C ALA A 132 -9.80 3.18 14.20
N THR A 133 -10.63 2.41 13.51
CA THR A 133 -10.30 1.06 13.05
C THR A 133 -10.39 0.98 11.54
N ARG A 134 -9.45 0.26 10.93
CA ARG A 134 -9.51 -0.15 9.53
C ARG A 134 -9.57 -1.66 9.46
N VAL A 135 -10.58 -2.17 8.79
CA VAL A 135 -10.79 -3.60 8.56
C VAL A 135 -10.66 -3.87 7.06
N VAL A 136 -9.63 -4.61 6.66
CA VAL A 136 -9.44 -5.08 5.29
C VAL A 136 -9.91 -6.52 5.21
N GLN A 137 -10.91 -6.78 4.38
CA GLN A 137 -11.49 -8.10 4.16
C GLN A 137 -11.31 -8.54 2.70
N VAL A 138 -10.77 -9.74 2.51
CA VAL A 138 -10.63 -10.39 1.20
C VAL A 138 -11.45 -11.65 1.20
N MET A 139 -12.46 -11.71 0.32
CA MET A 139 -13.19 -12.94 0.02
C MET A 139 -12.58 -13.60 -1.21
N HIS A 140 -12.24 -14.87 -1.10
CA HIS A 140 -11.61 -15.63 -2.18
C HIS A 140 -12.18 -17.06 -2.27
N ARG A 141 -12.00 -17.69 -3.43
CA ARG A 141 -12.29 -19.12 -3.61
C ARG A 141 -11.14 -19.95 -3.07
N ALA A 142 -11.42 -20.95 -2.25
CA ALA A 142 -10.45 -21.98 -1.88
C ALA A 142 -10.91 -23.29 -2.54
N GLY A 143 -10.07 -23.89 -3.39
CA GLY A 143 -10.26 -25.18 -4.07
C GLY A 143 -11.71 -25.69 -4.24
N GLY A 144 -12.25 -25.64 -5.46
CA GLY A 144 -13.65 -26.01 -5.75
C GLY A 144 -14.61 -24.82 -5.61
N ALA A 145 -15.73 -25.01 -4.91
CA ALA A 145 -16.79 -23.99 -4.72
C ALA A 145 -16.79 -23.31 -3.34
N LYS A 146 -15.82 -23.61 -2.46
CA LYS A 146 -15.78 -23.07 -1.09
C LYS A 146 -15.29 -21.62 -1.11
N VAL A 147 -16.05 -20.73 -0.50
CA VAL A 147 -15.67 -19.32 -0.30
C VAL A 147 -15.05 -19.16 1.08
N MET A 148 -13.90 -18.51 1.14
CA MET A 148 -13.22 -18.15 2.38
C MET A 148 -13.03 -16.64 2.47
N ALA A 149 -12.91 -16.14 3.69
CA ALA A 149 -12.68 -14.73 3.96
C ALA A 149 -11.49 -14.58 4.91
N ILE A 150 -10.57 -13.69 4.54
CA ILE A 150 -9.47 -13.23 5.40
C ILE A 150 -9.83 -11.82 5.84
N THR A 151 -9.74 -11.54 7.14
CA THR A 151 -10.05 -10.23 7.70
C THR A 151 -8.87 -9.78 8.57
N VAL A 152 -8.37 -8.58 8.30
CA VAL A 152 -7.28 -7.95 9.06
C VAL A 152 -7.80 -6.63 9.61
N GLU A 153 -7.69 -6.47 10.93
CA GLU A 153 -8.08 -5.24 11.64
C GLU A 153 -6.84 -4.50 12.12
N HIS A 154 -6.79 -3.20 11.86
CA HIS A 154 -5.75 -2.29 12.30
C HIS A 154 -6.36 -1.11 13.05
N SER A 155 -5.92 -0.90 14.29
CA SER A 155 -6.21 0.33 15.05
C SER A 155 -5.30 1.46 14.57
N MET A 156 -5.84 2.67 14.50
CA MET A 156 -5.13 3.87 14.06
C MET A 156 -5.67 5.12 14.76
N SER A 157 -4.88 6.19 14.75
CA SER A 157 -5.37 7.48 15.23
C SER A 157 -6.49 7.99 14.32
N ARG A 158 -7.41 8.75 14.89
CA ARG A 158 -8.43 9.46 14.13
C ARG A 158 -7.83 10.41 13.09
N ASP A 159 -6.69 11.03 13.42
CA ASP A 159 -6.04 12.00 12.53
C ASP A 159 -5.40 11.34 11.30
N ASP A 160 -5.22 10.02 11.35
CA ASP A 160 -4.68 9.19 10.28
C ASP A 160 -5.78 8.64 9.36
N LEU A 161 -7.05 8.91 9.65
CA LEU A 161 -8.14 8.56 8.75
C LEU A 161 -8.00 9.32 7.41
N PRO A 162 -8.26 8.65 6.28
CA PRO A 162 -8.21 9.30 4.97
C PRO A 162 -9.13 10.52 4.92
N ALA A 163 -8.74 11.56 4.18
CA ALA A 163 -9.48 12.82 4.14
C ALA A 163 -10.95 12.60 3.71
N HIS A 164 -11.15 11.73 2.72
CA HIS A 164 -12.48 11.35 2.23
C HIS A 164 -13.32 10.58 3.26
N VAL A 165 -12.70 9.90 4.23
CA VAL A 165 -13.39 9.21 5.34
C VAL A 165 -13.69 10.17 6.49
N ARG A 166 -12.76 11.08 6.81
CA ARG A 166 -12.96 12.11 7.85
C ARG A 166 -14.13 13.04 7.57
N GLY A 167 -14.36 13.33 6.28
CA GLY A 167 -15.49 14.16 5.82
C GLY A 167 -16.85 13.46 5.88
N LEU A 168 -16.90 12.13 6.04
CA LEU A 168 -18.15 11.40 6.21
C LEU A 168 -18.61 11.54 7.67
N ALA A 169 -19.73 12.23 7.87
CA ALA A 169 -20.38 12.29 9.17
C ALA A 169 -20.85 10.88 9.57
N PHE A 170 -20.10 10.21 10.43
CA PHE A 170 -20.55 8.97 11.09
C PHE A 170 -21.78 9.30 11.92
N THR A 171 -22.97 9.04 11.36
CA THR A 171 -24.22 9.21 12.09
C THR A 171 -24.27 8.20 13.24
N THR A 172 -25.04 8.50 14.29
CA THR A 172 -25.10 7.68 15.51
C THR A 172 -25.52 6.22 15.27
N THR A 173 -26.11 5.92 14.12
CA THR A 173 -26.62 4.61 13.69
C THR A 173 -25.69 3.83 12.74
N GLU A 174 -24.87 4.48 11.93
CA GLU A 174 -23.85 3.82 11.09
C GLU A 174 -22.47 4.44 11.36
N ARG A 175 -21.65 3.72 12.13
CA ARG A 175 -20.30 4.16 12.54
C ARG A 175 -19.19 3.56 11.68
N SER A 176 -19.51 3.23 10.44
CA SER A 176 -18.52 2.68 9.51
C SER A 176 -18.73 3.15 8.07
N ALA A 177 -17.62 3.36 7.36
CA ALA A 177 -17.57 3.63 5.92
C ALA A 177 -16.93 2.43 5.24
N SER A 178 -17.64 1.80 4.30
CA SER A 178 -17.17 0.62 3.57
C SER A 178 -16.91 0.94 2.11
N PHE A 179 -15.68 0.70 1.66
CA PHE A 179 -15.27 0.83 0.27
C PHE A 179 -15.07 -0.56 -0.32
N GLN A 180 -15.59 -0.76 -1.52
CA GLN A 180 -15.39 -1.99 -2.28
C GLN A 180 -14.39 -1.73 -3.39
N LEU A 181 -13.24 -2.40 -3.29
CA LEU A 181 -12.32 -2.52 -4.41
C LEU A 181 -12.83 -3.71 -5.22
N PHE A 182 -13.68 -3.45 -6.21
CA PHE A 182 -14.10 -4.48 -7.14
C PHE A 182 -12.94 -4.76 -8.11
N PRO A 183 -12.60 -6.04 -8.39
CA PRO A 183 -12.12 -6.36 -9.72
C PRO A 183 -13.21 -5.93 -10.69
N ARG A 184 -12.92 -5.07 -11.67
CA ARG A 184 -13.91 -4.73 -12.70
C ARG A 184 -14.49 -6.04 -13.26
N SER A 185 -15.80 -6.24 -13.09
CA SER A 185 -16.52 -7.21 -13.90
C SER A 185 -16.37 -6.75 -15.33
N SER A 186 -15.79 -7.61 -16.17
CA SER A 186 -15.76 -7.50 -17.62
C SER A 186 -17.05 -6.95 -18.21
#